data_AF-A0A7C7CRB5-F1
#
_entry.id   AF-A0A7C7CRB5-F1
#
_cell.length_a   1.000
_cell.length_b   1.000
_cell.length_c   1.000
_cell.angle_alpha   90.00
_cell.angle_beta   90.00
_cell.angle_gamma   90.00
#
_symmetry.space_group_name_H-M   'P 1'
#
loop_
_entity.id
_entity.type
_entity.pdbx_description
1 polymer ?
#
loop_
_entity_poly.entity_id
_entity_poly.type
_entity_poly.pdbx_seq_one_letter_code
_entity_poly.pdbx_strand_id
1 'polypeptide(L)'
;MTDLDTHKTGKKSVELKLDRFKGEVVLSDLLLINQQLVHDKFPQGVPIIPPKISGKDSSLSIFYKARLNPGDYTITIKSVTPDGDVLAEEVVTGVSEGTFISGLMYLPAEHVSNKRFKIEAVLNQNANKSESVLLVEVKWRGLSSHVEDLDVAIEQIRYIASSKTYRKMVKAKSEKKERLFREFWDSKDPSPGTSKNELMNEYYMRINLANEKFGSFQDGWKTSMGMIYVLFGMPDDIQYTPYGLDGRAYQRWHYYKVSRSFLFVDRNGFGDYELVEPYFPYGRD
;
A
#
# COMPACT_ATOMS: atom_id res chain seq x y z
N MET A 1 -9.75 -23.44 -10.24
CA MET A 1 -8.49 -23.86 -9.64
C MET A 1 -8.85 -24.71 -8.42
N THR A 2 -8.34 -25.93 -8.35
CA THR A 2 -8.66 -26.85 -7.25
C THR A 2 -7.58 -26.72 -6.20
N ASP A 3 -7.97 -26.24 -5.02
CA ASP A 3 -7.13 -26.21 -3.82
C ASP A 3 -7.10 -27.63 -3.22
N LEU A 4 -5.89 -28.18 -3.05
CA LEU A 4 -5.67 -29.58 -2.62
C LEU A 4 -5.78 -29.76 -1.09
N ASP A 5 -5.85 -28.67 -0.31
CA ASP A 5 -5.95 -28.75 1.16
C ASP A 5 -7.39 -28.72 1.68
N THR A 6 -8.34 -28.17 0.92
CA THR A 6 -9.71 -27.95 1.42
C THR A 6 -10.81 -28.74 0.69
N HIS A 7 -10.50 -29.44 -0.40
CA HIS A 7 -11.48 -30.13 -1.27
C HIS A 7 -12.69 -29.26 -1.71
N LYS A 8 -12.58 -27.93 -1.65
CA LYS A 8 -13.66 -27.01 -2.01
C LYS A 8 -13.41 -26.42 -3.40
N THR A 9 -14.31 -26.70 -4.33
CA THR A 9 -14.31 -26.11 -5.67
C THR A 9 -15.34 -24.99 -5.77
N GLY A 10 -14.87 -23.77 -6.01
CA GLY A 10 -15.70 -22.63 -6.38
C GLY A 10 -15.74 -22.47 -7.90
N LYS A 11 -16.94 -22.44 -8.49
CA LYS A 11 -17.15 -22.00 -9.88
C LYS A 11 -17.84 -20.65 -9.87
N LYS A 12 -17.24 -19.66 -10.52
CA LYS A 12 -17.85 -18.35 -10.78
C LYS A 12 -18.08 -18.24 -12.28
N SER A 13 -19.34 -18.27 -12.70
CA SER A 13 -19.72 -17.94 -14.07
C SER A 13 -19.87 -16.42 -14.17
N VAL A 14 -19.22 -15.81 -15.15
CA VAL A 14 -19.33 -14.38 -15.43
C VAL A 14 -19.94 -14.24 -16.82
N GLU A 15 -21.05 -13.51 -16.91
CA GLU A 15 -21.67 -13.18 -18.19
C GLU A 15 -20.87 -12.07 -18.87
N LEU A 16 -20.34 -12.34 -20.06
CA LEU A 16 -19.55 -11.38 -20.83
C LEU A 16 -20.48 -10.56 -21.73
N LYS A 17 -20.65 -9.28 -21.41
CA LYS A 17 -21.39 -8.34 -22.26
C LYS A 17 -20.50 -7.85 -23.40
N LEU A 18 -20.65 -8.47 -24.57
CA LEU A 18 -19.82 -8.18 -25.75
C LEU A 18 -20.37 -7.08 -26.66
N ASP A 19 -21.58 -6.59 -26.43
CA ASP A 19 -22.25 -5.63 -27.32
C ASP A 19 -21.45 -4.34 -27.53
N ARG A 20 -20.73 -3.89 -26.50
CA ARG A 20 -19.85 -2.70 -26.59
C ARG A 20 -18.66 -2.88 -27.54
N PHE A 21 -18.32 -4.11 -27.95
CA PHE A 21 -17.20 -4.40 -28.86
C PHE A 21 -17.63 -4.47 -30.34
N LYS A 22 -18.90 -4.23 -30.65
CA LYS A 22 -19.43 -4.25 -32.03
C LYS A 22 -19.24 -2.95 -32.81
N GLY A 23 -18.87 -1.85 -32.15
CA GLY A 23 -18.67 -0.54 -32.79
C GLY A 23 -17.54 -0.54 -33.81
N GLU A 24 -17.48 0.48 -34.69
CA GLU A 24 -16.39 0.58 -35.68
C GLU A 24 -15.03 0.77 -35.00
N VAL A 25 -14.98 1.63 -33.98
CA VAL A 25 -13.85 1.76 -33.06
C VAL A 25 -14.25 1.22 -31.70
N VAL A 26 -13.30 0.61 -31.00
CA VAL A 26 -13.56 -0.10 -29.75
C VAL A 26 -12.37 0.04 -28.83
N LEU A 27 -12.62 0.47 -27.60
CA LEU A 27 -11.67 0.46 -26.51
C LEU A 27 -11.92 -0.79 -25.64
N SER A 28 -10.84 -1.50 -25.27
CA SER A 28 -10.93 -2.67 -24.41
C SER A 28 -11.30 -2.30 -22.97
N ASP A 29 -11.51 -3.33 -22.14
CA ASP A 29 -11.36 -3.14 -20.69
C ASP A 29 -10.02 -2.49 -20.39
N LEU A 30 -10.05 -1.50 -19.50
CA LEU A 30 -8.85 -0.88 -18.97
C LEU A 30 -8.28 -1.79 -17.87
N LEU A 31 -6.97 -1.86 -17.79
CA LEU A 31 -6.28 -2.58 -16.71
C LEU A 31 -5.40 -1.61 -15.95
N LEU A 32 -5.54 -1.58 -14.63
CA LEU A 32 -4.55 -0.95 -13.76
C LEU A 32 -3.33 -1.86 -13.69
N ILE A 33 -2.15 -1.32 -14.00
CA ILE A 33 -0.91 -2.08 -14.08
C ILE A 33 0.06 -1.66 -12.98
N ASN A 34 0.64 -2.65 -12.29
CA ASN A 34 1.81 -2.42 -11.46
C ASN A 34 3.08 -2.54 -12.30
N GLN A 35 3.69 -1.40 -12.64
CA GLN A 35 4.93 -1.36 -13.43
C GLN A 35 6.20 -1.72 -12.63
N GLN A 36 6.13 -1.82 -11.30
CA GLN A 36 7.25 -2.30 -10.49
C GLN A 36 7.41 -3.82 -10.59
N LEU A 37 6.36 -4.53 -11.02
CA LEU A 37 6.35 -5.97 -11.21
C LEU A 37 6.31 -6.26 -12.72
N VAL A 38 7.49 -6.41 -13.33
CA VAL A 38 7.62 -6.77 -14.75
C VAL A 38 8.03 -8.23 -14.87
N HIS A 39 7.48 -8.92 -15.86
CA HIS A 39 7.79 -10.31 -16.20
C HIS A 39 7.79 -10.43 -17.72
N ASP A 40 8.53 -11.38 -18.30
CA ASP A 40 8.51 -11.71 -19.73
C ASP A 40 7.10 -11.80 -20.37
N LYS A 41 6.10 -12.31 -19.64
CA LYS A 41 4.71 -12.42 -20.11
C LYS A 41 3.93 -11.09 -20.00
N PHE A 42 4.43 -10.18 -19.18
CA PHE A 42 3.83 -8.90 -18.83
C PHE A 42 4.90 -7.79 -18.90
N PRO A 43 5.43 -7.49 -20.10
CA PRO A 43 6.54 -6.55 -20.26
C PRO A 43 6.16 -5.11 -19.87
N GLN A 44 4.86 -4.81 -19.84
CA GLN A 44 4.33 -3.50 -19.42
C GLN A 44 3.96 -3.46 -17.93
N GLY A 45 4.12 -4.57 -17.20
CA GLY A 45 3.77 -4.74 -15.79
C GLY A 45 2.57 -5.68 -15.55
N VAL A 46 2.43 -6.15 -14.32
CA VAL A 46 1.38 -7.11 -13.93
C VAL A 46 0.04 -6.39 -13.64
N PRO A 47 -1.10 -6.88 -14.17
CA PRO A 47 -2.41 -6.33 -13.85
C PRO A 47 -2.78 -6.46 -12.37
N ILE A 48 -3.31 -5.39 -11.77
CA ILE A 48 -3.85 -5.37 -10.40
C ILE A 48 -5.32 -5.76 -10.44
N ILE A 49 -5.64 -6.97 -9.95
CA ILE A 49 -7.01 -7.52 -9.95
C ILE A 49 -7.38 -7.99 -8.53
N PRO A 50 -8.42 -7.43 -7.88
CA PRO A 50 -9.23 -6.30 -8.35
C PRO A 50 -8.43 -4.98 -8.38
N PRO A 51 -8.82 -3.99 -9.21
CA PRO A 51 -8.12 -2.72 -9.33
C PRO A 51 -8.14 -1.96 -8.00
N LYS A 52 -6.98 -1.88 -7.36
CA LYS A 52 -6.80 -1.23 -6.07
C LYS A 52 -5.50 -0.45 -6.05
N ILE A 53 -5.51 0.68 -5.38
CA ILE A 53 -4.33 1.52 -5.19
C ILE A 53 -4.12 1.80 -3.71
N SER A 54 -2.90 2.15 -3.36
CA SER A 54 -2.53 2.64 -2.04
C SER A 54 -2.40 4.16 -2.08
N GLY A 55 -2.35 4.80 -0.91
CA GLY A 55 -2.02 6.22 -0.82
C GLY A 55 -0.56 6.57 -1.17
N LYS A 56 0.28 5.59 -1.57
CA LYS A 56 1.69 5.82 -2.00
C LYS A 56 1.84 6.09 -3.49
N ASP A 57 0.86 5.67 -4.30
CA ASP A 57 0.98 5.76 -5.76
C ASP A 57 0.97 7.24 -6.16
N SER A 58 1.99 7.70 -6.90
CA SER A 58 2.07 9.07 -7.43
C SER A 58 1.45 9.18 -8.82
N SER A 59 1.42 8.07 -9.56
CA SER A 59 0.78 7.95 -10.87
C SER A 59 0.13 6.58 -11.03
N LEU A 60 -0.98 6.55 -11.77
CA LEU A 60 -1.71 5.35 -12.14
C LEU A 60 -1.38 4.98 -13.58
N SER A 61 -0.86 3.77 -13.77
CA SER A 61 -0.53 3.25 -15.10
C SER A 61 -1.69 2.41 -15.63
N ILE A 62 -2.37 2.93 -16.65
CA ILE A 62 -3.59 2.34 -17.21
C ILE A 62 -3.28 1.76 -18.58
N PHE A 63 -3.32 0.43 -18.66
CA PHE A 63 -3.19 -0.28 -19.91
C PHE A 63 -4.50 -0.33 -20.67
N TYR A 64 -4.40 -0.11 -21.97
CA TYR A 64 -5.51 -0.23 -22.90
C TYR A 64 -5.09 -1.00 -24.15
N LYS A 65 -6.09 -1.62 -24.78
CA LYS A 65 -6.04 -1.98 -26.20
C LYS A 65 -7.20 -1.31 -26.90
N ALA A 66 -7.00 -0.90 -28.14
CA ALA A 66 -8.07 -0.38 -28.97
C ALA A 66 -8.05 -1.03 -30.35
N ARG A 67 -9.24 -1.28 -30.88
CA ARG A 67 -9.48 -1.53 -32.30
C ARG A 67 -9.97 -0.23 -32.92
N LEU A 68 -9.33 0.21 -33.99
CA LEU A 68 -9.64 1.46 -34.68
C LEU A 68 -9.28 1.34 -36.16
N ASN A 69 -9.48 2.39 -36.93
CA ASN A 69 -9.09 2.45 -38.33
C ASN A 69 -7.79 3.26 -38.49
N PRO A 70 -7.03 3.07 -39.59
CA PRO A 70 -5.91 3.95 -39.89
C PRO A 70 -6.34 5.43 -39.93
N GLY A 71 -5.50 6.30 -39.36
CA GLY A 71 -5.74 7.73 -39.24
C GLY A 71 -5.62 8.25 -37.81
N ASP A 72 -5.97 9.52 -37.64
CA ASP A 72 -5.87 10.23 -36.37
C ASP A 72 -6.85 9.67 -35.36
N TYR A 73 -6.45 9.65 -34.09
CA TYR A 73 -7.30 9.28 -32.98
C TYR A 73 -6.95 10.11 -31.74
N THR A 74 -7.93 10.20 -30.85
CA THR A 74 -7.77 10.82 -29.54
C THR A 74 -8.33 9.89 -28.48
N ILE A 75 -7.55 9.62 -27.43
CA ILE A 75 -8.02 8.94 -26.22
C ILE A 75 -7.98 9.95 -25.08
N THR A 76 -9.14 10.25 -24.52
CA THR A 76 -9.27 11.05 -23.30
C THR A 76 -9.47 10.09 -22.13
N ILE A 77 -8.71 10.27 -21.06
CA ILE A 77 -8.85 9.49 -19.83
C ILE A 77 -9.05 10.42 -18.64
N LYS A 78 -10.04 10.14 -17.79
CA LYS A 78 -10.39 10.95 -16.63
C LYS A 78 -10.54 10.09 -15.39
N SER A 79 -10.05 10.57 -14.25
CA SER A 79 -10.46 10.04 -12.95
C SER A 79 -11.64 10.85 -12.41
N VAL A 80 -12.70 10.17 -11.98
CA VAL A 80 -13.98 10.79 -11.59
C VAL A 80 -14.46 10.24 -10.25
N THR A 81 -14.86 11.13 -9.34
CA THR A 81 -15.42 10.75 -8.03
C THR A 81 -16.80 10.10 -8.18
N PRO A 82 -17.32 9.41 -7.15
CA PRO A 82 -18.71 8.93 -7.16
C PRO A 82 -19.74 10.05 -7.33
N ASP A 83 -19.40 11.27 -6.92
CA ASP A 83 -20.26 12.45 -6.98
C ASP A 83 -20.16 13.18 -8.34
N GLY A 84 -19.25 12.76 -9.21
CA GLY A 84 -19.09 13.26 -10.58
C GLY A 84 -17.97 14.29 -10.76
N ASP A 85 -17.21 14.60 -9.70
CA ASP A 85 -16.10 15.55 -9.81
C ASP A 85 -14.95 14.92 -10.61
N VAL A 86 -14.43 15.68 -11.57
CA VAL A 86 -13.23 15.29 -12.32
C VAL A 86 -12.00 15.61 -11.46
N LEU A 87 -11.22 14.59 -11.21
CA LEU A 87 -10.04 14.63 -10.36
C LEU A 87 -8.79 14.95 -11.19
N ALA A 88 -8.56 14.18 -12.25
CA ALA A 88 -7.53 14.41 -13.24
C ALA A 88 -8.05 14.03 -14.63
N GLU A 89 -7.47 14.64 -15.66
CA GLU A 89 -7.78 14.39 -17.06
C GLU A 89 -6.49 14.44 -17.88
N GLU A 90 -6.32 13.45 -18.74
CA GLU A 90 -5.21 13.37 -19.68
C GLU A 90 -5.74 13.05 -21.07
N VAL A 91 -5.07 13.60 -22.09
CA VAL A 91 -5.46 13.44 -23.49
C VAL A 91 -4.27 12.94 -24.27
N VAL A 92 -4.43 11.80 -24.93
CA VAL A 92 -3.45 11.22 -25.83
C VAL A 92 -3.97 11.33 -27.24
N THR A 93 -3.26 12.05 -28.10
CA THR A 93 -3.50 12.06 -29.55
C THR A 93 -2.47 11.18 -30.24
N GLY A 94 -2.85 10.60 -31.37
CA GLY A 94 -1.93 9.80 -32.17
C GLY A 94 -2.47 9.54 -33.57
N VAL A 95 -1.62 8.93 -34.39
CA VAL A 95 -1.95 8.48 -35.73
C VAL A 95 -1.72 6.98 -35.76
N SER A 96 -2.72 6.21 -36.18
CA SER A 96 -2.54 4.77 -36.38
C SER A 96 -2.37 4.44 -37.85
N GLU A 97 -1.41 3.58 -38.16
CA GLU A 97 -1.25 2.99 -39.49
C GLU A 97 -2.00 1.65 -39.63
N GLY A 98 -2.56 1.13 -38.53
CA GLY A 98 -3.14 -0.20 -38.44
C GLY A 98 -4.52 -0.22 -37.80
N THR A 99 -5.01 -1.42 -37.49
CA THR A 99 -6.35 -1.63 -36.94
C THR A 99 -6.37 -1.86 -35.43
N PHE A 100 -5.21 -2.06 -34.81
CA PHE A 100 -5.07 -2.27 -33.38
C PHE A 100 -3.91 -1.44 -32.82
N ILE A 101 -4.16 -0.83 -31.67
CA ILE A 101 -3.14 -0.19 -30.86
C ILE A 101 -3.25 -0.67 -29.42
N SER A 102 -2.14 -0.54 -28.69
CA SER A 102 -2.13 -0.76 -27.25
C SER A 102 -1.06 0.12 -26.62
N GLY A 103 -1.28 0.53 -25.39
CA GLY A 103 -0.31 1.34 -24.68
C GLY A 103 -0.66 1.53 -23.21
N LEU A 104 0.13 2.38 -22.58
CA LEU A 104 -0.08 2.84 -21.22
C LEU A 104 -0.43 4.32 -21.25
N MET A 105 -1.45 4.69 -20.48
CA MET A 105 -1.74 6.07 -20.12
C MET A 105 -1.41 6.26 -18.65
N TYR A 106 -0.96 7.45 -18.29
CA TYR A 106 -0.57 7.80 -16.94
C TYR A 106 -1.52 8.86 -16.42
N LEU A 107 -2.16 8.61 -15.28
CA LEU A 107 -2.95 9.62 -14.58
C LEU A 107 -2.27 9.99 -13.27
N PRO A 108 -2.24 11.27 -12.86
CA PRO A 108 -1.87 11.65 -11.51
C PRO A 108 -2.73 10.92 -10.47
N ALA A 109 -2.09 10.35 -9.45
CA ALA A 109 -2.77 9.62 -8.38
C ALA A 109 -3.08 10.50 -7.15
N GLU A 110 -3.03 11.82 -7.29
CA GLU A 110 -3.15 12.83 -6.21
C GLU A 110 -4.53 12.87 -5.52
N HIS A 111 -5.42 11.92 -5.80
CA HIS A 111 -6.83 11.96 -5.42
C HIS A 111 -7.23 10.82 -4.48
N VAL A 112 -6.39 10.60 -3.47
CA VAL A 112 -6.59 9.66 -2.34
C VAL A 112 -7.80 10.05 -1.46
N SER A 113 -8.45 11.18 -1.74
CA SER A 113 -9.62 11.69 -1.02
C SER A 113 -10.92 10.98 -1.38
N ASN A 114 -10.93 9.84 -2.09
CA ASN A 114 -12.13 9.03 -2.31
C ASN A 114 -11.88 7.54 -2.06
N LYS A 115 -12.82 6.83 -1.41
CA LYS A 115 -12.67 5.38 -1.15
C LYS A 115 -12.71 4.57 -2.45
N ARG A 116 -13.40 5.10 -3.44
CA ARG A 116 -13.55 4.55 -4.78
C ARG A 116 -13.68 5.70 -5.77
N PHE A 117 -13.15 5.52 -6.95
CA PHE A 117 -13.34 6.44 -8.07
C PHE A 117 -13.38 5.63 -9.36
N LYS A 118 -13.87 6.24 -10.44
CA LYS A 118 -13.86 5.66 -11.77
C LYS A 118 -12.70 6.24 -12.55
N ILE A 119 -12.11 5.42 -13.40
CA ILE A 119 -11.31 5.88 -14.53
C ILE A 119 -12.18 5.67 -15.76
N GLU A 120 -12.50 6.77 -16.44
CA GLU A 120 -13.32 6.79 -17.64
C GLU A 120 -12.42 7.12 -18.83
N ALA A 121 -12.38 6.24 -19.82
CA ALA A 121 -11.62 6.44 -21.04
C ALA A 121 -12.54 6.49 -22.24
N VAL A 122 -12.27 7.44 -23.14
CA VAL A 122 -13.04 7.71 -24.34
C VAL A 122 -12.09 7.76 -25.53
N LEU A 123 -12.22 6.80 -26.43
CA LEU A 123 -11.60 6.81 -27.75
C LEU A 123 -12.52 7.55 -28.73
N ASN A 124 -12.00 8.57 -29.40
CA ASN A 124 -12.65 9.26 -30.51
C ASN A 124 -11.80 9.12 -31.77
N GLN A 125 -12.44 8.79 -32.88
CA GLN A 125 -11.84 8.81 -34.21
C GLN A 125 -12.92 9.14 -35.25
N ASN A 126 -12.75 10.25 -35.96
CA ASN A 126 -13.77 10.80 -36.85
C ASN A 126 -15.11 10.98 -36.10
N ALA A 127 -16.20 10.42 -36.62
CA ALA A 127 -17.51 10.42 -35.98
C ALA A 127 -17.73 9.27 -34.99
N ASN A 128 -16.76 8.36 -34.85
CA ASN A 128 -16.89 7.17 -34.03
C ASN A 128 -16.32 7.39 -32.62
N LYS A 129 -17.00 6.80 -31.63
CA LYS A 129 -16.65 6.88 -30.22
C LYS A 129 -16.72 5.51 -29.56
N SER A 130 -15.81 5.21 -28.65
CA SER A 130 -15.90 4.07 -27.75
C SER A 130 -15.50 4.45 -26.33
N GLU A 131 -16.20 3.89 -25.35
CA GLU A 131 -15.98 4.19 -23.92
C GLU A 131 -15.60 2.93 -23.13
N SER A 132 -14.77 3.12 -22.11
CA SER A 132 -14.43 2.07 -21.15
C SER A 132 -14.27 2.66 -19.76
N VAL A 133 -14.72 1.92 -18.74
CA VAL A 133 -14.73 2.39 -17.36
C VAL A 133 -14.08 1.36 -16.46
N LEU A 134 -13.18 1.80 -15.59
CA LEU A 134 -12.53 1.01 -14.56
C LEU A 134 -12.88 1.56 -13.18
N LEU A 135 -13.46 0.72 -12.32
CA LEU A 135 -13.69 1.09 -10.92
C LEU A 135 -12.43 0.77 -10.12
N VAL A 136 -11.85 1.79 -9.47
CA VAL A 136 -10.65 1.65 -8.65
C VAL A 136 -11.02 1.87 -7.18
N GLU A 137 -10.59 0.94 -6.32
CA GLU A 137 -10.70 1.09 -4.86
C GLU A 137 -9.41 1.67 -4.29
N VAL A 138 -9.53 2.72 -3.47
CA VAL A 138 -8.41 3.25 -2.69
C VAL A 138 -8.41 2.55 -1.34
N LYS A 139 -7.43 1.68 -1.12
CA LYS A 139 -7.21 1.11 0.22
C LYS A 139 -6.49 2.13 1.08
N TRP A 140 -6.80 2.11 2.38
CA TRP A 140 -6.11 2.92 3.40
C TRP A 140 -6.24 4.43 3.20
N ARG A 141 -7.38 4.92 2.67
CA ARG A 141 -7.70 6.35 2.55
C ARG A 141 -7.38 7.09 3.85
N GLY A 142 -6.57 8.15 3.81
CA GLY A 142 -6.21 8.98 4.98
C GLY A 142 -5.41 8.24 6.06
N LEU A 143 -5.10 6.95 5.85
CA LEU A 143 -4.19 6.17 6.68
C LEU A 143 -2.77 6.30 6.10
N SER A 144 -1.77 5.84 6.85
CA SER A 144 -0.39 6.03 6.42
C SER A 144 -0.13 5.31 5.11
N SER A 145 0.58 5.97 4.20
CA SER A 145 1.02 5.37 2.94
C SER A 145 1.82 4.08 3.20
N HIS A 146 2.51 4.00 4.33
CA HIS A 146 3.27 2.84 4.79
C HIS A 146 2.41 1.61 5.17
N VAL A 147 1.09 1.74 5.30
CA VAL A 147 0.16 0.64 5.60
C VAL A 147 -0.37 0.01 4.32
N GLU A 148 -0.10 -1.29 4.13
CA GLU A 148 -0.56 -2.05 2.95
C GLU A 148 -1.64 -3.09 3.29
N ASP A 149 -1.66 -3.57 4.53
CA ASP A 149 -2.59 -4.55 5.06
C ASP A 149 -3.06 -4.15 6.48
N LEU A 150 -4.39 -4.15 6.72
CA LEU A 150 -4.96 -3.73 8.01
C LEU A 150 -4.61 -4.67 9.14
N ASP A 151 -4.59 -5.97 8.86
CA ASP A 151 -4.39 -6.99 9.88
C ASP A 151 -2.94 -6.91 10.36
N VAL A 152 -2.01 -6.73 9.43
CA VAL A 152 -0.60 -6.46 9.75
C VAL A 152 -0.45 -5.13 10.49
N ALA A 153 -1.11 -4.06 10.04
CA ALA A 153 -1.03 -2.75 10.71
C ALA A 153 -1.61 -2.79 12.13
N ILE A 154 -2.70 -3.51 12.34
CA ILE A 154 -3.27 -3.74 13.68
C ILE A 154 -2.32 -4.57 14.54
N GLU A 155 -1.63 -5.56 13.98
CA GLU A 155 -0.60 -6.29 14.71
C GLU A 155 0.49 -5.33 15.20
N GLN A 156 0.93 -4.42 14.34
CA GLN A 156 2.02 -3.49 14.58
C GLN A 156 1.68 -2.44 15.64
N ILE A 157 0.43 -2.00 15.82
CA ILE A 157 0.09 -1.02 16.89
C ILE A 157 0.20 -1.59 18.31
N ARG A 158 0.54 -2.87 18.48
CA ARG A 158 0.65 -3.51 19.81
C ARG A 158 1.60 -2.80 20.78
N TYR A 159 2.56 -2.01 20.28
CA TYR A 159 3.48 -1.23 21.11
C TYR A 159 2.90 0.09 21.60
N ILE A 160 1.81 0.57 20.98
CA ILE A 160 1.18 1.86 21.26
C ILE A 160 -0.34 1.77 21.57
N ALA A 161 -0.90 0.56 21.56
CA ALA A 161 -2.29 0.27 21.91
C ALA A 161 -2.35 -0.55 23.19
N SER A 162 -3.29 -0.21 24.08
CA SER A 162 -3.54 -1.01 25.28
C SER A 162 -4.02 -2.43 24.91
N SER A 163 -3.76 -3.40 25.79
CA SER A 163 -4.18 -4.80 25.62
C SER A 163 -5.68 -4.96 25.35
N LYS A 164 -6.52 -4.09 25.92
CA LYS A 164 -7.96 -4.06 25.66
C LYS A 164 -8.28 -3.56 24.26
N THR A 165 -7.70 -2.44 23.85
CA THR A 165 -7.93 -1.82 22.53
C THR A 165 -7.43 -2.72 21.41
N TYR A 166 -6.22 -3.26 21.55
CA TYR A 166 -5.63 -4.19 20.59
C TYR A 166 -6.51 -5.43 20.39
N ARG A 167 -6.88 -6.12 21.49
CA ARG A 167 -7.75 -7.32 21.41
C ARG A 167 -9.11 -7.03 20.80
N LYS A 168 -9.68 -5.84 21.04
CA LYS A 168 -10.96 -5.42 20.44
C LYS A 168 -10.84 -5.31 18.91
N MET A 169 -9.73 -4.78 18.39
CA MET A 169 -9.51 -4.66 16.94
C MET A 169 -9.26 -6.01 16.28
N VAL A 170 -8.39 -6.84 16.86
CA VAL A 170 -8.05 -8.17 16.30
C VAL A 170 -9.30 -9.04 16.15
N LYS A 171 -10.22 -9.01 17.12
CA LYS A 171 -11.46 -9.79 17.12
C LYS A 171 -12.58 -9.21 16.24
N ALA A 172 -12.44 -8.00 15.71
CA ALA A 172 -13.47 -7.38 14.89
C ALA A 172 -13.50 -7.96 13.47
N LYS A 173 -14.69 -7.98 12.85
CA LYS A 173 -14.86 -8.27 11.40
C LYS A 173 -14.38 -7.09 10.56
N SER A 174 -14.05 -7.33 9.28
CA SER A 174 -13.33 -6.39 8.40
C SER A 174 -13.83 -4.94 8.43
N GLU A 175 -15.12 -4.69 8.25
CA GLU A 175 -15.69 -3.32 8.26
C GLU A 175 -15.55 -2.63 9.62
N LYS A 176 -15.81 -3.36 10.70
CA LYS A 176 -15.69 -2.85 12.07
C LYS A 176 -14.22 -2.65 12.47
N LYS A 177 -13.34 -3.50 11.95
CA LYS A 177 -11.89 -3.46 12.17
C LYS A 177 -11.30 -2.17 11.58
N GLU A 178 -11.67 -1.84 10.34
CA GLU A 178 -11.25 -0.58 9.69
C GLU A 178 -11.68 0.63 10.51
N ARG A 179 -12.95 0.66 10.94
CA ARG A 179 -13.48 1.77 11.74
C ARG A 179 -12.75 1.93 13.07
N LEU A 180 -12.53 0.85 13.81
CA LEU A 180 -11.83 0.91 15.10
C LEU A 180 -10.38 1.38 14.95
N PHE A 181 -9.69 0.95 13.89
CA PHE A 181 -8.33 1.37 13.61
C PHE A 181 -8.24 2.86 13.29
N ARG A 182 -9.20 3.39 12.50
CA ARG A 182 -9.33 4.82 12.24
C ARG A 182 -9.58 5.61 13.52
N GLU A 183 -10.60 5.22 14.29
CA GLU A 183 -10.94 5.84 15.58
C GLU A 183 -9.72 5.89 16.52
N PHE A 184 -8.89 4.85 16.54
CA PHE A 184 -7.67 4.82 17.35
C PHE A 184 -6.65 5.86 16.91
N TRP A 185 -6.38 5.96 15.61
CA TRP A 185 -5.42 6.94 15.11
C TRP A 185 -5.96 8.36 15.20
N ASP A 186 -7.23 8.59 14.85
CA ASP A 186 -7.90 9.89 14.98
C ASP A 186 -7.81 10.40 16.42
N SER A 187 -7.97 9.53 17.43
CA SER A 187 -7.83 9.92 18.84
C SER A 187 -6.41 10.31 19.27
N LYS A 188 -5.41 9.98 18.45
CA LYS A 188 -3.98 10.27 18.66
C LYS A 188 -3.44 11.29 17.67
N ASP A 189 -4.29 11.86 16.81
CA ASP A 189 -3.89 12.83 15.81
C ASP A 189 -3.43 14.14 16.49
N PRO A 190 -2.15 14.53 16.36
CA PRO A 190 -1.68 15.79 16.92
C PRO A 190 -2.24 17.00 16.17
N SER A 191 -2.69 16.84 14.92
CA SER A 191 -3.18 17.95 14.10
C SER A 191 -4.43 17.56 13.27
N PRO A 192 -5.60 17.36 13.92
CA PRO A 192 -6.81 16.85 13.28
C PRO A 192 -7.42 17.77 12.19
N GLY A 193 -6.87 18.97 12.00
CA GLY A 193 -7.23 19.87 10.90
C GLY A 193 -6.51 19.58 9.58
N THR A 194 -5.51 18.69 9.56
CA THR A 194 -4.80 18.28 8.35
C THR A 194 -5.43 17.04 7.72
N SER A 195 -5.13 16.79 6.45
CA SER A 195 -5.65 15.60 5.74
C SER A 195 -4.94 14.30 6.12
N LYS A 196 -3.87 14.37 6.93
CA LYS A 196 -2.97 13.26 7.23
C LYS A 196 -2.59 13.29 8.71
N ASN A 197 -2.86 12.22 9.44
CA ASN A 197 -2.36 12.08 10.80
C ASN A 197 -0.83 11.86 10.79
N GLU A 198 -0.08 12.86 11.25
CA GLU A 198 1.39 12.86 11.21
C GLU A 198 2.00 11.79 12.11
N LEU A 199 1.42 11.57 13.29
CA LEU A 199 1.91 10.59 14.25
C LEU A 199 1.80 9.16 13.69
N MET A 200 0.67 8.85 13.08
CA MET A 200 0.47 7.58 12.40
C MET A 200 1.47 7.41 11.25
N ASN A 201 1.70 8.45 10.46
CA ASN A 201 2.67 8.40 9.36
C ASN A 201 4.08 8.12 9.85
N GLU A 202 4.51 8.83 10.89
CA GLU A 202 5.80 8.62 11.52
C GLU A 202 5.92 7.20 12.09
N TYR A 203 4.87 6.71 12.77
CA TYR A 203 4.86 5.37 13.34
C TYR A 203 5.10 4.28 12.29
N TYR A 204 4.32 4.28 11.20
CA TYR A 204 4.47 3.26 10.16
C TYR A 204 5.71 3.45 9.30
N MET A 205 6.22 4.69 9.17
CA MET A 205 7.55 4.92 8.60
C MET A 205 8.63 4.23 9.45
N ARG A 206 8.58 4.36 10.78
CA ARG A 206 9.53 3.69 11.69
C ARG A 206 9.40 2.18 11.66
N ILE A 207 8.19 1.64 11.50
CA ILE A 207 7.97 0.21 11.30
C ILE A 207 8.71 -0.28 10.06
N ASN A 208 8.56 0.41 8.93
CA ASN A 208 9.23 0.00 7.68
C ASN A 208 10.76 0.09 7.80
N LEU A 209 11.27 1.19 8.36
CA LEU A 209 12.70 1.35 8.63
C LEU A 209 13.24 0.28 9.59
N ALA A 210 12.43 -0.13 10.58
CA ALA A 210 12.80 -1.22 11.48
C ALA A 210 12.87 -2.56 10.75
N ASN A 211 11.95 -2.83 9.83
CA ASN A 211 11.97 -4.02 8.99
C ASN A 211 13.20 -4.07 8.08
N GLU A 212 13.56 -2.94 7.48
CA GLU A 212 14.74 -2.82 6.61
C GLU A 212 16.04 -3.03 7.38
N LYS A 213 16.17 -2.45 8.59
CA LYS A 213 17.42 -2.43 9.34
C LYS A 213 17.63 -3.65 10.25
N PHE A 214 16.55 -4.18 10.81
CA PHE A 214 16.60 -5.20 11.85
C PHE A 214 15.87 -6.49 11.46
N GLY A 215 15.37 -6.59 10.23
CA GLY A 215 14.74 -7.80 9.73
C GLY A 215 15.73 -8.95 9.58
N SER A 216 15.32 -10.15 9.97
CA SER A 216 16.08 -11.39 9.76
C SER A 216 15.13 -12.55 9.45
N PHE A 217 15.07 -13.59 10.28
CA PHE A 217 14.07 -14.66 10.21
C PHE A 217 12.67 -14.21 10.66
N GLN A 218 12.58 -13.05 11.31
CA GLN A 218 11.34 -12.39 11.70
C GLN A 218 11.33 -10.93 11.22
N ASP A 219 10.13 -10.34 11.15
CA ASP A 219 9.98 -8.92 10.82
C ASP A 219 10.80 -8.05 11.77
N GLY A 220 11.56 -7.08 11.24
CA GLY A 220 12.45 -6.26 12.03
C GLY A 220 11.74 -5.50 13.15
N TRP A 221 10.49 -5.06 12.94
CA TRP A 221 9.67 -4.43 13.98
C TRP A 221 9.40 -5.32 15.20
N LYS A 222 9.52 -6.66 15.08
CA LYS A 222 9.37 -7.64 16.18
C LYS A 222 10.66 -7.87 16.96
N THR A 223 11.81 -7.51 16.42
CA THR A 223 13.10 -7.61 17.12
C THR A 223 13.18 -6.65 18.30
N SER A 224 14.10 -6.91 19.23
CA SER A 224 14.33 -6.02 20.37
C SER A 224 14.77 -4.62 19.92
N MET A 225 15.71 -4.54 18.98
CA MET A 225 16.18 -3.27 18.42
C MET A 225 15.08 -2.55 17.63
N GLY A 226 14.34 -3.28 16.79
CA GLY A 226 13.24 -2.70 16.01
C GLY A 226 12.09 -2.19 16.90
N MET A 227 11.74 -2.90 17.97
CA MET A 227 10.75 -2.43 18.95
C MET A 227 11.17 -1.10 19.59
N ILE A 228 12.42 -1.00 20.06
CA ILE A 228 12.94 0.24 20.65
C ILE A 228 13.00 1.36 19.60
N TYR A 229 13.42 1.05 18.37
CA TYR A 229 13.45 2.03 17.28
C TYR A 229 12.05 2.56 16.91
N VAL A 230 11.03 1.69 16.88
CA VAL A 230 9.65 2.11 16.61
C VAL A 230 9.15 3.07 17.69
N LEU A 231 9.40 2.75 18.96
CA LEU A 231 8.93 3.53 20.10
C LEU A 231 9.67 4.85 20.28
N PHE A 232 10.99 4.85 20.15
CA PHE A 232 11.84 5.99 20.50
C PHE A 232 12.49 6.68 19.29
N GLY A 233 12.44 6.06 18.12
CA GLY A 233 13.11 6.55 16.91
C GLY A 233 14.60 6.21 16.90
N MET A 234 15.35 6.98 16.10
CA MET A 234 16.81 6.87 16.05
C MET A 234 17.42 7.32 17.39
N PRO A 235 18.36 6.55 17.97
CA PRO A 235 19.06 6.97 19.18
C PRO A 235 19.95 8.18 18.90
N ASP A 236 20.17 8.99 19.94
CA ASP A 236 21.06 10.14 19.90
C ASP A 236 22.54 9.71 19.86
N ASP A 237 22.87 8.58 20.51
CA ASP A 237 24.21 7.98 20.50
C ASP A 237 24.15 6.45 20.52
N ILE A 238 25.12 5.82 19.87
CA ILE A 238 25.28 4.38 19.79
C ILE A 238 26.69 4.01 20.23
N GLN A 239 26.80 3.29 21.35
CA GLN A 239 28.06 2.71 21.79
C GLN A 239 28.10 1.24 21.40
N TYR A 240 29.08 0.87 20.58
CA TYR A 240 29.26 -0.50 20.12
C TYR A 240 30.50 -1.11 20.79
N THR A 241 30.32 -2.27 21.42
CA THR A 241 31.39 -3.06 22.04
C THR A 241 31.44 -4.41 21.32
N PRO A 242 32.32 -4.59 20.32
CA PRO A 242 32.36 -5.83 19.52
C PRO A 242 32.80 -7.06 20.34
N TYR A 243 33.62 -6.86 21.37
CA TYR A 243 34.13 -7.92 22.23
C TYR A 243 34.00 -7.52 23.70
N GLY A 244 32.89 -7.92 24.33
CA GLY A 244 32.71 -7.81 25.78
C GLY A 244 33.60 -8.78 26.55
N LEU A 245 33.62 -8.64 27.88
CA LEU A 245 34.40 -9.52 28.77
C LEU A 245 33.98 -11.00 28.68
N ASP A 246 32.74 -11.26 28.28
CA ASP A 246 32.18 -12.59 28.04
C ASP A 246 32.31 -13.02 26.56
N GLY A 247 33.03 -12.26 25.74
CA GLY A 247 33.26 -12.53 24.31
C GLY A 247 32.08 -12.17 23.40
N ARG A 248 31.00 -11.58 23.93
CA ARG A 248 29.81 -11.21 23.14
C ARG A 248 29.87 -9.76 22.64
N ALA A 249 29.17 -9.48 21.56
CA ALA A 249 28.99 -8.12 21.07
C ALA A 249 27.83 -7.44 21.81
N TYR A 250 28.02 -6.17 22.19
CA TYR A 250 27.02 -5.34 22.84
C TYR A 250 26.82 -4.04 22.07
N GLN A 251 25.60 -3.54 22.11
CA GLN A 251 25.28 -2.23 21.59
C GLN A 251 24.42 -1.49 22.61
N ARG A 252 24.81 -0.26 22.98
CA ARG A 252 24.02 0.60 23.86
C ARG A 252 23.50 1.78 23.06
N TRP A 253 22.18 1.97 23.11
CA TRP A 253 21.50 3.10 22.50
C TRP A 253 21.12 4.11 23.56
N HIS A 254 21.47 5.37 23.36
CA HIS A 254 21.15 6.47 24.25
C HIS A 254 20.08 7.38 23.65
N TYR A 255 19.11 7.76 24.47
CA TYR A 255 18.03 8.69 24.15
C TYR A 255 18.02 9.80 25.21
N TYR A 256 18.75 10.88 24.97
CA TYR A 256 18.97 11.95 25.92
C TYR A 256 17.69 12.73 26.23
N LYS A 257 16.85 12.98 25.20
CA LYS A 257 15.59 13.73 25.36
C LYS A 257 14.63 13.10 26.38
N VAL A 258 14.65 11.77 26.51
CA VAL A 258 13.82 11.04 27.47
C VAL A 258 14.63 10.42 28.61
N SER A 259 15.93 10.72 28.67
CA SER A 259 16.89 10.18 29.66
C SER A 259 16.82 8.65 29.80
N ARG A 260 16.78 7.94 28.67
CA ARG A 260 16.75 6.48 28.62
C ARG A 260 17.95 5.92 27.88
N SER A 261 18.33 4.70 28.25
CA SER A 261 19.34 3.93 27.52
C SER A 261 18.91 2.48 27.44
N PHE A 262 19.20 1.83 26.32
CA PHE A 262 18.87 0.42 26.09
C PHE A 262 20.15 -0.32 25.75
N LEU A 263 20.45 -1.37 26.50
CA LEU A 263 21.60 -2.24 26.23
C LEU A 263 21.10 -3.49 25.53
N PHE A 264 21.73 -3.79 24.40
CA PHE A 264 21.48 -4.97 23.61
C PHE A 264 22.72 -5.86 23.59
N VAL A 265 22.50 -7.16 23.49
CA VAL A 265 23.55 -8.18 23.41
C VAL A 265 23.25 -9.14 22.26
N ASP A 266 24.26 -9.42 21.44
CA ASP A 266 24.21 -10.51 20.48
C ASP A 266 24.67 -11.80 21.18
N ARG A 267 23.70 -12.65 21.56
CA ARG A 267 23.99 -13.89 22.29
C ARG A 267 24.49 -15.01 21.40
N ASN A 268 24.12 -14.98 20.14
CA ASN A 268 24.28 -16.10 19.21
C ASN A 268 25.31 -15.81 18.10
N GLY A 269 25.77 -14.56 17.98
CA GLY A 269 26.78 -14.13 17.01
C GLY A 269 26.22 -13.95 15.60
N PHE A 270 24.89 -13.93 15.44
CA PHE A 270 24.21 -13.80 14.15
C PHE A 270 23.66 -12.40 13.91
N GLY A 271 23.95 -11.44 14.80
CA GLY A 271 23.44 -10.07 14.72
C GLY A 271 21.99 -9.91 15.18
N ASP A 272 21.38 -10.94 15.80
CA ASP A 272 20.05 -10.83 16.41
C ASP A 272 20.18 -10.34 17.86
N TYR A 273 20.32 -9.03 17.99
CA TYR A 273 20.53 -8.38 19.27
C TYR A 273 19.29 -8.41 20.16
N GLU A 274 19.43 -8.96 21.36
CA GLU A 274 18.39 -9.02 22.38
C GLU A 274 18.56 -7.91 23.42
N LEU A 275 17.46 -7.38 23.96
CA LEU A 275 17.51 -6.49 25.12
C LEU A 275 18.07 -7.24 26.35
N VAL A 276 19.06 -6.65 27.01
CA VAL A 276 19.57 -7.17 28.29
C VAL A 276 18.52 -7.01 29.39
N GLU A 277 17.82 -5.88 29.40
CA GLU A 277 16.71 -5.60 30.32
C GLU A 277 15.39 -5.58 29.54
N PRO A 278 14.43 -6.47 29.85
CA PRO A 278 13.15 -6.51 29.15
C PRO A 278 12.40 -5.18 29.23
N TYR A 279 11.95 -4.70 28.06
CA TYR A 279 11.13 -3.50 27.98
C TYR A 279 9.67 -3.85 27.70
N PHE A 280 8.76 -3.40 28.56
CA PHE A 280 7.32 -3.59 28.41
C PHE A 280 6.66 -2.22 28.14
N PRO A 281 6.25 -1.91 26.90
CA PRO A 281 5.68 -0.60 26.54
C PRO A 281 4.37 -0.30 27.28
N TYR A 282 3.63 -1.36 27.60
CA TYR A 282 2.51 -1.35 28.52
C TYR A 282 2.89 -2.24 29.70
N GLY A 283 2.74 -1.72 30.92
CA GLY A 283 2.92 -2.51 32.13
C GLY A 283 2.16 -3.84 32.03
N ARG A 284 2.63 -4.86 32.74
CA ARG A 284 1.88 -6.11 32.88
C ARG A 284 0.54 -5.78 33.55
N ASP A 285 -0.50 -5.60 32.74
CA ASP A 285 -1.89 -5.71 33.20
C ASP A 285 -2.18 -7.15 33.62
#